data_AF-A0A2H1WVF6-F1
#
_entry.id   AF-A0A2H1WVF6-F1
#
_cell.length_a   1.000
_cell.length_b   1.000
_cell.length_c   1.000
_cell.angle_alpha   90.00
_cell.angle_beta   90.00
_cell.angle_gamma   90.00
#
_symmetry.space_group_name_H-M   'P 1'
#
loop_
_entity.id
_entity.type
_entity.pdbx_description
1 polymer ?
#
loop_
_entity_poly.entity_id
_entity_poly.type
_entity_poly.pdbx_seq_one_letter_code
_entity_poly.pdbx_strand_id
1 'polypeptide(L)'
;LEYNIKLGKIIGFEDLGPTCRQFLADHALVLMIKSIKSKYKQPICYTFCTGSTKAPDLKDLIKQCILQLTEIGLKVVATVCDQATTNTRVIKMLQAETRQLWGRFWNMKVYPLFDTPHLLKGIRNNLLKKDAKFIQNGEVRWAKWEHLRMLLHVDTGNDEIRLVNKITESHVMESKIPKMKVKHAAQNLRYLIPTNS
;
A
#
# COMPACT_ATOMS: atom_id res chain seq x y z
N LEU A 1 -28.22 -11.60 3.93
CA LEU A 1 -28.03 -13.02 3.59
C LEU A 1 -28.89 -13.33 2.39
N GLU A 2 -28.33 -14.02 1.40
CA GLU A 2 -29.02 -14.37 0.16
C GLU A 2 -28.87 -15.87 -0.07
N TYR A 3 -29.95 -16.59 -0.39
CA TYR A 3 -29.85 -17.99 -0.77
C TYR A 3 -29.65 -18.12 -2.27
N ASN A 4 -28.50 -18.63 -2.68
CA ASN A 4 -28.22 -18.92 -4.07
C ASN A 4 -28.73 -20.32 -4.42
N ILE A 5 -29.87 -20.36 -5.12
CA ILE A 5 -30.56 -21.61 -5.50
C ILE A 5 -29.67 -22.50 -6.37
N LYS A 6 -28.92 -21.92 -7.31
CA LYS A 6 -28.06 -22.69 -8.24
C LYS A 6 -26.91 -23.39 -7.53
N LEU A 7 -26.34 -22.73 -6.52
CA LEU A 7 -25.21 -23.27 -5.74
C LEU A 7 -25.68 -24.08 -4.52
N GLY A 8 -26.97 -24.01 -4.17
CA GLY A 8 -27.51 -24.61 -2.96
C GLY A 8 -26.90 -24.04 -1.68
N LYS A 9 -26.46 -22.76 -1.69
CA LYS A 9 -25.67 -22.15 -0.61
C LYS A 9 -26.24 -20.81 -0.17
N ILE A 10 -26.14 -20.52 1.13
CA ILE A 10 -26.39 -19.19 1.68
C ILE A 10 -25.13 -18.34 1.52
N ILE A 11 -25.28 -17.19 0.88
CA ILE A 11 -24.25 -16.17 0.67
C ILE A 11 -24.43 -15.05 1.70
N GLY A 12 -23.30 -14.49 2.14
CA GLY A 12 -23.24 -13.35 3.08
C GLY A 12 -22.62 -13.69 4.43
N PHE A 13 -22.10 -14.90 4.59
CA PHE A 13 -21.24 -15.29 5.70
C PHE A 13 -19.76 -15.21 5.32
N GLU A 14 -18.89 -15.21 6.32
CA GLU A 14 -17.45 -15.34 6.14
C GLU A 14 -17.12 -16.68 5.45
N ASP A 15 -16.46 -16.57 4.30
CA ASP A 15 -16.10 -17.69 3.43
C ASP A 15 -14.72 -17.43 2.85
N LEU A 16 -13.74 -18.20 3.36
CA LEU A 16 -12.35 -18.17 2.91
C LEU A 16 -12.06 -19.20 1.82
N GLY A 17 -13.06 -19.98 1.38
CA GLY A 17 -12.92 -21.15 0.52
C GLY A 17 -13.00 -22.45 1.33
N PRO A 18 -11.89 -22.94 1.91
CA PRO A 18 -11.91 -24.19 2.68
C PRO A 18 -12.56 -24.03 4.07
N THR A 19 -12.66 -22.79 4.57
CA THR A 19 -13.26 -22.49 5.87
C THR A 19 -14.43 -21.53 5.68
N CYS A 20 -15.61 -21.95 6.09
CA CYS A 20 -16.79 -21.10 6.21
C CYS A 20 -17.13 -20.94 7.69
N ARG A 21 -17.39 -19.71 8.13
CA ARG A 21 -17.73 -19.39 9.52
C ARG A 21 -19.08 -18.67 9.55
N GLN A 22 -19.92 -18.95 10.55
CA GLN A 22 -21.25 -18.35 10.68
C GLN A 22 -21.20 -16.90 11.22
N PHE A 23 -20.28 -16.09 10.71
CA PHE A 23 -20.20 -14.65 10.96
C PHE A 23 -20.62 -13.91 9.70
N LEU A 24 -21.41 -12.84 9.84
CA LEU A 24 -21.81 -12.03 8.70
C LEU A 24 -20.59 -11.33 8.10
N ALA A 25 -20.38 -11.54 6.80
CA ALA A 25 -19.30 -10.86 6.09
C ALA A 25 -19.67 -9.40 5.83
N ASP A 26 -18.71 -8.51 6.05
CA ASP A 26 -18.81 -7.07 5.81
C ASP A 26 -17.69 -6.55 4.90
N HIS A 27 -16.68 -7.39 4.60
CA HIS A 27 -15.58 -7.09 3.68
C HIS A 27 -15.38 -8.23 2.68
N ALA A 28 -14.83 -7.86 1.51
CA ALA A 28 -14.34 -8.79 0.52
C ALA A 28 -12.84 -8.57 0.31
N LEU A 29 -12.06 -9.63 0.45
CA LEU A 29 -10.67 -9.68 0.03
C LEU A 29 -10.62 -10.12 -1.43
N VAL A 30 -9.79 -9.46 -2.24
CA VAL A 30 -9.55 -9.83 -3.63
C VAL A 30 -8.06 -9.89 -3.90
N LEU A 31 -7.60 -11.02 -4.46
CA LEU A 31 -6.26 -11.18 -5.01
C LEU A 31 -6.35 -11.12 -6.53
N MET A 32 -5.48 -10.30 -7.13
CA MET A 32 -5.47 -10.03 -8.56
C MET A 32 -4.06 -10.23 -9.11
N ILE A 33 -3.96 -10.85 -10.28
CA ILE A 33 -2.72 -10.87 -11.05
C ILE A 33 -2.66 -9.67 -11.98
N LYS A 34 -1.44 -9.17 -12.17
CA LYS A 34 -1.14 -8.10 -13.13
C LYS A 34 0.12 -8.47 -13.90
N SER A 35 0.04 -8.39 -15.21
CA SER A 35 1.20 -8.59 -16.07
C SER A 35 2.17 -7.41 -15.98
N ILE A 36 3.46 -7.72 -16.02
CA ILE A 36 4.54 -6.72 -16.07
C ILE A 36 4.78 -6.28 -17.51
N LYS A 37 4.68 -7.22 -18.47
CA LYS A 37 5.00 -6.98 -19.88
C LYS A 37 3.82 -6.50 -20.71
N SER A 38 2.59 -6.74 -20.24
CA SER A 38 1.36 -6.41 -20.96
C SER A 38 0.36 -5.69 -20.06
N LYS A 39 -0.60 -4.98 -20.66
CA LYS A 39 -1.69 -4.30 -19.94
C LYS A 39 -2.79 -5.27 -19.49
N TYR A 40 -2.41 -6.40 -18.91
CA TYR A 40 -3.34 -7.45 -18.46
C TYR A 40 -3.48 -7.45 -16.94
N LYS A 41 -4.71 -7.60 -16.46
CA LYS A 41 -5.04 -7.78 -15.04
C LYS A 41 -6.29 -8.64 -14.89
N GLN A 42 -6.33 -9.51 -13.88
CA GLN A 42 -7.45 -10.41 -13.64
C GLN A 42 -7.57 -10.75 -12.15
N PRO A 43 -8.74 -10.60 -11.52
CA PRO A 43 -9.01 -11.18 -10.21
C PRO A 43 -8.91 -12.72 -10.28
N ILE A 44 -8.17 -13.33 -9.37
CA ILE A 44 -7.94 -14.79 -9.35
C ILE A 44 -8.49 -15.48 -8.11
N CYS A 45 -8.68 -14.73 -7.03
CA CYS A 45 -9.23 -15.24 -5.79
C CYS A 45 -10.00 -14.11 -5.10
N TYR A 46 -11.14 -14.46 -4.53
CA TYR A 46 -11.87 -13.58 -3.64
C TYR A 46 -12.39 -14.39 -2.45
N THR A 47 -12.46 -13.74 -1.30
CA THR A 47 -13.01 -14.32 -0.08
C THR A 47 -13.85 -13.29 0.65
N PHE A 48 -14.82 -13.74 1.42
CA PHE A 48 -15.65 -12.90 2.28
C PHE A 48 -15.18 -13.03 3.72
N CYS A 49 -15.07 -11.93 4.44
CA CYS A 49 -14.63 -11.94 5.84
C CYS A 49 -15.38 -10.92 6.68
N THR A 50 -15.46 -11.20 7.98
CA THR A 50 -15.89 -10.22 8.98
C THR A 50 -14.67 -9.42 9.45
N GLY A 51 -14.68 -8.11 9.21
CA GLY A 51 -13.54 -7.23 9.42
C GLY A 51 -12.35 -7.58 8.51
N SER A 52 -11.16 -7.66 9.10
CA SER A 52 -9.92 -7.97 8.36
C SER A 52 -9.64 -9.47 8.32
N THR A 53 -9.27 -9.98 7.14
CA THR A 53 -8.74 -11.34 6.99
C THR A 53 -7.57 -11.56 7.95
N LYS A 54 -7.58 -12.69 8.67
CA LYS A 54 -6.50 -13.02 9.60
C LYS A 54 -5.20 -13.27 8.84
N ALA A 55 -4.08 -12.83 9.42
CA ALA A 55 -2.77 -12.96 8.76
C ALA A 55 -2.39 -14.41 8.37
N PRO A 56 -2.63 -15.46 9.20
CA PRO A 56 -2.40 -16.83 8.78
C PRO A 56 -3.23 -17.25 7.56
N ASP A 57 -4.54 -16.94 7.58
CA ASP A 57 -5.47 -17.24 6.49
C ASP A 57 -5.02 -16.54 5.19
N LEU A 58 -4.67 -15.26 5.25
CA LEU A 58 -4.17 -14.49 4.09
C LEU A 58 -2.84 -15.03 3.56
N LYS A 59 -1.92 -15.43 4.44
CA LYS A 59 -0.65 -16.04 4.05
C LYS A 59 -0.88 -17.31 3.23
N ASP A 60 -1.79 -18.17 3.68
CA ASP A 60 -2.08 -19.44 3.02
C ASP A 60 -2.79 -19.23 1.68
N LEU A 61 -3.73 -18.29 1.61
CA LEU A 61 -4.35 -17.87 0.34
C LEU A 61 -3.33 -17.38 -0.69
N ILE A 62 -2.37 -16.54 -0.27
CA ILE A 62 -1.30 -16.05 -1.14
C ILE A 62 -0.44 -17.22 -1.64
N LYS A 63 -0.05 -18.15 -0.76
CA LYS A 63 0.75 -19.33 -1.13
C LYS A 63 0.01 -20.21 -2.14
N GLN A 64 -1.27 -20.48 -1.92
CA GLN A 64 -2.12 -21.25 -2.84
C GLN A 64 -2.23 -20.59 -4.21
N CYS A 65 -2.46 -19.27 -4.25
CA CYS A 65 -2.52 -18.53 -5.51
C CYS A 65 -1.18 -18.62 -6.26
N ILE A 66 -0.04 -18.42 -5.58
CA ILE A 66 1.28 -18.51 -6.23
C ILE A 66 1.53 -19.91 -6.79
N LEU A 67 1.17 -20.95 -6.05
CA LEU A 67 1.28 -22.35 -6.50
C LEU A 67 0.47 -22.59 -7.78
N GLN A 68 -0.83 -22.29 -7.76
CA GLN A 68 -1.71 -22.50 -8.91
C GLN A 68 -1.26 -21.71 -10.14
N LEU A 69 -0.80 -20.47 -9.97
CA LEU A 69 -0.24 -19.66 -11.07
C LEU A 69 1.03 -20.29 -11.65
N THR A 70 1.86 -20.89 -10.80
CA THR A 70 3.10 -21.56 -11.24
C THR A 70 2.79 -22.84 -12.01
N GLU A 71 1.79 -23.61 -11.56
CA GLU A 71 1.33 -24.85 -12.23
C GLU A 71 0.84 -24.59 -13.65
N ILE A 72 0.18 -23.46 -13.91
CA ILE A 72 -0.24 -23.06 -15.26
C ILE A 72 0.86 -22.37 -16.09
N GLY A 73 2.11 -22.36 -15.59
CA GLY A 73 3.28 -21.83 -16.30
C GLY A 73 3.52 -20.32 -16.15
N LEU A 74 2.81 -19.63 -15.26
CA LEU A 74 3.07 -18.21 -14.99
C LEU A 74 4.21 -18.04 -13.98
N LYS A 75 5.13 -17.12 -14.30
CA LYS A 75 6.22 -16.75 -13.39
C LYS A 75 5.82 -15.57 -12.51
N VAL A 76 5.44 -15.86 -11.26
CA VAL A 76 5.22 -14.82 -10.24
C VAL A 76 6.57 -14.30 -9.75
N VAL A 77 6.81 -12.99 -9.87
CA VAL A 77 8.07 -12.35 -9.43
C VAL A 77 7.91 -11.48 -8.19
N ALA A 78 6.70 -10.97 -7.94
CA ALA A 78 6.45 -10.08 -6.81
C ALA A 78 4.99 -10.14 -6.37
N THR A 79 4.75 -9.85 -5.09
CA THR A 79 3.43 -9.53 -4.54
C THR A 79 3.41 -8.05 -4.15
N VAL A 80 2.26 -7.39 -4.29
CA VAL A 80 2.11 -5.96 -3.96
C VAL A 80 0.91 -5.79 -3.04
N CYS A 81 1.10 -5.11 -1.92
CA CYS A 81 0.03 -4.79 -0.96
C CYS A 81 0.25 -3.41 -0.31
N ASP A 82 -0.73 -2.93 0.46
CA ASP A 82 -0.54 -1.74 1.29
C ASP A 82 0.24 -2.07 2.59
N GLN A 83 0.48 -1.05 3.42
CA GLN A 83 1.16 -1.18 4.71
C GLN A 83 0.21 -1.47 5.88
N ALA A 84 -0.96 -2.05 5.65
CA ALA A 84 -1.84 -2.46 6.75
C ALA A 84 -1.12 -3.45 7.69
N THR A 85 -1.50 -3.44 8.97
CA THR A 85 -0.89 -4.27 10.01
C THR A 85 -0.91 -5.76 9.64
N THR A 86 -2.03 -6.24 9.09
CA THR A 86 -2.19 -7.62 8.60
C THR A 86 -1.18 -7.95 7.50
N ASN A 87 -1.07 -7.10 6.48
CA ASN A 87 -0.17 -7.30 5.33
C ASN A 87 1.30 -7.31 5.77
N THR A 88 1.68 -6.38 6.65
CA THR A 88 3.02 -6.33 7.23
C THR A 88 3.33 -7.59 8.03
N ARG A 89 2.36 -8.12 8.79
CA ARG A 89 2.50 -9.38 9.52
C ARG A 89 2.68 -10.57 8.59
N VAL A 90 1.90 -10.66 7.50
CA VAL A 90 2.04 -11.72 6.48
C VAL A 90 3.43 -11.73 5.86
N ILE A 91 3.95 -10.56 5.48
CA ILE A 91 5.31 -10.45 4.91
C ILE A 91 6.35 -10.97 5.91
N LYS A 92 6.26 -10.60 7.19
CA LYS A 92 7.17 -11.11 8.23
C LYS A 92 7.08 -12.62 8.40
N MET A 93 5.86 -13.19 8.38
CA MET A 93 5.65 -14.64 8.46
C MET A 93 6.28 -15.37 7.27
N LEU A 94 6.05 -14.88 6.04
CA LEU A 94 6.66 -15.44 4.84
C LEU A 94 8.19 -15.33 4.87
N GLN A 95 8.74 -14.19 5.29
CA GLN A 95 10.18 -14.01 5.42
C GLN A 95 10.79 -14.98 6.44
N ALA A 96 10.12 -15.20 7.59
CA ALA A 96 10.58 -16.17 8.58
C ALA A 96 10.60 -17.60 8.02
N GLU A 97 9.53 -18.02 7.33
CA GLU A 97 9.47 -19.32 6.64
C GLU A 97 10.57 -19.45 5.58
N THR A 98 10.82 -18.39 4.80
CA THR A 98 11.80 -18.45 3.71
C THR A 98 13.25 -18.43 4.21
N ARG A 99 13.55 -17.74 5.32
CA ARG A 99 14.90 -17.72 5.92
C ARG A 99 15.34 -19.11 6.37
N GLN A 100 14.40 -19.93 6.84
CA GLN A 100 14.66 -21.34 7.14
C GLN A 100 14.96 -22.17 5.87
N LEU A 101 14.49 -21.70 4.69
CA LEU A 101 14.63 -22.36 3.39
C LEU A 101 15.62 -21.64 2.44
N TRP A 102 16.59 -20.87 2.96
CA TRP A 102 17.57 -20.08 2.17
C TRP A 102 16.95 -19.14 1.12
N GLY A 103 15.84 -18.49 1.43
CA GLY A 103 15.24 -17.49 0.54
C GLY A 103 14.52 -18.08 -0.68
N ARG A 104 14.32 -19.40 -0.73
CA ARG A 104 13.54 -20.09 -1.77
C ARG A 104 12.21 -20.58 -1.22
N PHE A 105 11.13 -19.96 -1.68
CA PHE A 105 9.83 -20.62 -1.71
C PHE A 105 9.74 -21.36 -3.03
N TRP A 106 9.64 -22.69 -3.02
CA TRP A 106 9.43 -23.48 -4.25
C TRP A 106 10.52 -23.26 -5.32
N ASN A 107 11.76 -23.02 -4.90
CA ASN A 107 12.88 -22.67 -5.79
C ASN A 107 12.72 -21.32 -6.56
N MET A 108 11.68 -20.54 -6.23
CA MET A 108 11.34 -19.26 -6.84
C MET A 108 11.63 -18.08 -5.89
N LYS A 109 12.12 -16.97 -6.45
CA LYS A 109 12.27 -15.70 -5.73
C LYS A 109 11.04 -14.83 -6.00
N VAL A 110 10.16 -14.71 -5.01
CA VAL A 110 9.01 -13.80 -5.03
C VAL A 110 9.27 -12.66 -4.05
N TYR A 111 9.25 -11.42 -4.54
CA TYR A 111 9.55 -10.25 -3.72
C TYR A 111 8.26 -9.59 -3.20
N PRO A 112 8.05 -9.50 -1.88
CA PRO A 112 6.95 -8.70 -1.33
C PRO A 112 7.28 -7.21 -1.44
N LEU A 113 6.40 -6.45 -2.07
CA LEU A 113 6.52 -5.01 -2.28
C LEU A 113 5.32 -4.28 -1.65
N PHE A 114 5.55 -3.07 -1.17
CA PHE A 114 4.48 -2.17 -0.76
C PHE A 114 4.10 -1.22 -1.89
N ASP A 115 2.81 -0.88 -1.97
CA ASP A 115 2.30 0.03 -2.98
C ASP A 115 2.84 1.46 -2.79
N THR A 116 3.62 1.93 -3.77
CA THR A 116 4.35 3.21 -3.71
C THR A 116 3.47 4.43 -3.46
N PRO A 117 2.28 4.59 -4.07
CA PRO A 117 1.33 5.65 -3.76
C PRO A 117 0.96 5.74 -2.26
N HIS A 118 0.81 4.59 -1.58
CA HIS A 118 0.53 4.57 -0.15
C HIS A 118 1.75 5.00 0.67
N LEU A 119 2.95 4.59 0.28
CA LEU A 119 4.20 5.03 0.91
C LEU A 119 4.37 6.56 0.83
N LEU A 120 4.15 7.15 -0.35
CA LEU A 120 4.23 8.60 -0.53
C LEU A 120 3.24 9.35 0.37
N LYS A 121 2.00 8.86 0.47
CA LYS A 121 1.00 9.41 1.39
C LYS A 121 1.44 9.27 2.85
N GLY A 122 2.03 8.14 3.22
CA GLY A 122 2.56 7.88 4.56
C GLY A 122 3.67 8.85 4.95
N ILE A 123 4.67 9.04 4.09
CA ILE A 123 5.76 10.01 4.30
C ILE A 123 5.18 11.41 4.49
N ARG A 124 4.28 11.85 3.60
CA ARG A 124 3.62 13.15 3.72
C ARG A 124 2.83 13.31 5.03
N ASN A 125 2.09 12.28 5.44
CA ASN A 125 1.33 12.31 6.70
C ASN A 125 2.22 12.36 7.93
N ASN A 126 3.37 11.70 7.89
CA ASN A 126 4.36 11.77 8.97
C ASN A 126 4.98 13.16 9.02
N LEU A 127 5.38 13.71 7.88
CA LEU A 127 5.96 15.07 7.79
C LEU A 127 4.99 16.15 8.27
N LEU A 128 3.69 16.00 8.03
CA LEU A 128 2.67 16.92 8.57
C LEU A 128 2.69 17.01 10.10
N LYS A 129 3.12 15.95 10.79
CA LYS A 129 3.06 15.82 12.25
C LYS A 129 4.42 15.83 12.94
N LYS A 130 5.49 15.57 12.18
CA LYS A 130 6.84 15.29 12.68
C LYS A 130 7.85 15.79 11.68
N ASP A 131 9.02 16.17 12.15
CA ASP A 131 10.14 16.47 11.28
C ASP A 131 10.91 15.20 10.89
N ALA A 132 11.49 15.20 9.69
CA ALA A 132 12.35 14.11 9.24
C ALA A 132 13.83 14.50 9.38
N LYS A 133 14.56 13.78 10.21
CA LYS A 133 16.02 13.87 10.37
C LYS A 133 16.70 12.86 9.44
N PHE A 134 17.70 13.30 8.69
CA PHE A 134 18.51 12.41 7.86
C PHE A 134 19.93 12.96 7.65
N ILE A 135 20.81 12.14 7.08
CA ILE A 135 22.19 12.53 6.78
C ILE A 135 22.31 12.75 5.28
N GLN A 136 22.84 13.90 4.87
CA GLN A 136 23.14 14.22 3.49
C GLN A 136 24.54 14.81 3.42
N ASN A 137 25.41 14.23 2.59
CA ASN A 137 26.81 14.66 2.44
C ASN A 137 27.57 14.73 3.78
N GLY A 138 27.30 13.80 4.70
CA GLY A 138 27.93 13.77 6.03
C GLY A 138 27.31 14.73 7.05
N GLU A 139 26.41 15.62 6.64
CA GLU A 139 25.74 16.57 7.53
C GLU A 139 24.35 16.09 7.95
N VAL A 140 23.98 16.39 9.20
CA VAL A 140 22.61 16.17 9.68
C VAL A 140 21.71 17.27 9.11
N ARG A 141 20.65 16.85 8.44
CA ARG A 141 19.62 17.73 7.88
C ARG A 141 18.23 17.40 8.40
N TRP A 142 17.38 18.41 8.36
CA TRP A 142 15.99 18.34 8.78
C TRP A 142 15.08 18.77 7.65
N ALA A 143 14.07 17.96 7.37
CA ALA A 143 12.95 18.33 6.53
C ALA A 143 11.72 18.55 7.42
N LYS A 144 11.22 19.79 7.43
CA LYS A 144 10.11 20.24 8.28
C LYS A 144 8.93 20.63 7.39
N TRP A 145 7.71 20.39 7.85
CA TRP A 145 6.52 20.84 7.12
C TRP A 145 6.45 22.36 6.96
N GLU A 146 7.02 23.08 7.94
CA GLU A 146 7.09 24.54 7.95
C GLU A 146 7.78 25.09 6.69
N HIS A 147 8.75 24.38 6.12
CA HIS A 147 9.42 24.81 4.88
C HIS A 147 8.43 24.91 3.70
N LEU A 148 7.40 24.05 3.66
CA LEU A 148 6.34 24.12 2.65
C LEU A 148 5.37 25.28 2.91
N ARG A 149 5.12 25.62 4.18
CA ARG A 149 4.29 26.78 4.56
C ARG A 149 4.98 28.08 4.19
N MET A 150 6.26 28.20 4.53
CA MET A 150 7.11 29.34 4.15
C MET A 150 7.19 29.49 2.62
N LEU A 151 7.44 28.39 1.90
CA LEU A 151 7.49 28.41 0.44
C LEU A 151 6.18 28.89 -0.16
N LEU A 152 5.04 28.37 0.31
CA LEU A 152 3.74 28.82 -0.17
C LEU A 152 3.52 30.31 0.11
N HIS A 153 3.84 30.78 1.33
CA HIS A 153 3.66 32.17 1.72
C HIS A 153 4.46 33.14 0.83
N VAL A 154 5.76 32.85 0.63
CA VAL A 154 6.64 33.65 -0.23
C VAL A 154 6.16 33.63 -1.69
N ASP A 155 5.79 32.46 -2.21
CA ASP A 155 5.33 32.28 -3.60
C ASP A 155 3.92 32.85 -3.87
N THR A 156 3.12 33.13 -2.84
CA THR A 156 1.81 33.79 -2.97
C THR A 156 1.83 35.28 -2.63
N GLY A 157 3.03 35.86 -2.44
CA GLY A 157 3.21 37.29 -2.18
C GLY A 157 2.87 38.19 -3.36
N ASN A 158 3.45 39.40 -3.40
CA ASN A 158 3.10 40.45 -4.35
C ASN A 158 3.57 40.21 -5.81
N ASP A 159 4.16 39.06 -6.11
CA ASP A 159 4.68 38.77 -7.44
C ASP A 159 3.54 38.32 -8.38
N GLU A 160 3.48 38.92 -9.59
CA GLU A 160 2.50 38.53 -10.62
C GLU A 160 2.71 37.10 -11.14
N ILE A 161 3.93 36.57 -10.99
CA ILE A 161 4.32 35.25 -11.50
C ILE A 161 4.84 34.38 -10.35
N ARG A 162 4.19 33.23 -10.17
CA ARG A 162 4.55 32.23 -9.15
C ARG A 162 5.59 31.25 -9.66
N LEU A 163 6.69 31.08 -8.93
CA LEU A 163 7.73 30.08 -9.20
C LEU A 163 7.23 28.65 -8.94
N VAL A 164 6.32 28.47 -7.97
CA VAL A 164 5.78 27.18 -7.54
C VAL A 164 4.25 27.14 -7.68
N ASN A 165 3.76 27.52 -8.87
CA ASN A 165 2.33 27.59 -9.20
C ASN A 165 1.51 26.29 -8.95
N LYS A 166 2.19 25.14 -8.86
CA LYS A 166 1.56 23.83 -8.61
C LYS A 166 1.27 23.56 -7.13
N ILE A 167 1.93 24.25 -6.20
CA ILE A 167 1.65 24.14 -4.76
C ILE A 167 0.59 25.19 -4.42
N THR A 168 -0.41 24.77 -3.67
CA THR A 168 -1.53 25.62 -3.25
C THR A 168 -1.84 25.34 -1.79
N GLU A 169 -2.78 26.07 -1.20
CA GLU A 169 -3.22 25.80 0.16
C GLU A 169 -3.70 24.35 0.35
N SER A 170 -4.37 23.74 -0.64
CA SER A 170 -4.78 22.33 -0.60
C SER A 170 -3.61 21.32 -0.59
N HIS A 171 -2.37 21.79 -0.75
CA HIS A 171 -1.17 20.99 -0.62
C HIS A 171 -0.56 21.07 0.78
N VAL A 172 -0.74 22.21 1.47
CA VAL A 172 0.04 22.57 2.66
C VAL A 172 -0.81 22.75 3.92
N MET A 173 -2.00 23.35 3.79
CA MET A 173 -2.91 23.62 4.91
C MET A 173 -3.64 22.35 5.32
N GLU A 174 -3.38 21.83 6.53
CA GLU A 174 -3.87 20.52 6.97
C GLU A 174 -5.40 20.36 6.80
N SER A 175 -6.18 21.39 7.10
CA SER A 175 -7.64 21.41 6.96
C SER A 175 -8.12 21.30 5.51
N LYS A 176 -7.29 21.70 4.54
CA LYS A 176 -7.61 21.70 3.10
C LYS A 176 -6.97 20.55 2.33
N ILE A 177 -6.13 19.72 2.98
CA ILE A 177 -5.41 18.65 2.29
C ILE A 177 -6.33 17.47 1.97
N PRO A 178 -6.51 17.12 0.68
CA PRO A 178 -7.22 15.91 0.29
C PRO A 178 -6.32 14.69 0.55
N LYS A 179 -6.46 14.06 1.73
CA LYS A 179 -5.55 13.00 2.21
C LYS A 179 -5.37 11.82 1.25
N MET A 180 -6.32 11.56 0.37
CA MET A 180 -6.27 10.46 -0.59
C MET A 180 -5.58 10.80 -1.92
N LYS A 181 -5.36 12.08 -2.26
CA LYS A 181 -4.74 12.48 -3.52
C LYS A 181 -3.22 12.31 -3.47
N VAL A 182 -2.73 11.23 -4.06
CA VAL A 182 -1.29 10.88 -4.14
C VAL A 182 -0.49 11.95 -4.88
N LYS A 183 -1.08 12.59 -5.90
CA LYS A 183 -0.47 13.68 -6.66
C LYS A 183 0.02 14.82 -5.75
N HIS A 184 -0.80 15.21 -4.75
CA HIS A 184 -0.44 16.27 -3.80
C HIS A 184 0.74 15.83 -2.94
N ALA A 185 0.73 14.58 -2.45
CA ALA A 185 1.84 14.05 -1.67
C ALA A 185 3.16 14.06 -2.46
N ALA A 186 3.14 13.66 -3.75
CA ALA A 186 4.31 13.69 -4.61
C ALA A 186 4.82 15.13 -4.85
N GLN A 187 3.92 16.09 -5.06
CA GLN A 187 4.28 17.50 -5.24
C GLN A 187 4.90 18.08 -3.97
N ASN A 188 4.35 17.78 -2.79
CA ASN A 188 4.91 18.24 -1.51
C ASN A 188 6.35 17.77 -1.31
N LEU A 189 6.61 16.48 -1.56
CA LEU A 189 7.94 15.90 -1.40
C LEU A 189 8.95 16.45 -2.42
N ARG A 190 8.49 16.88 -3.61
CA ARG A 190 9.35 17.52 -4.61
C ARG A 190 9.87 18.88 -4.16
N TYR A 191 9.06 19.66 -3.46
CA TYR A 191 9.40 21.03 -3.05
C TYR A 191 9.85 21.12 -1.59
N LEU A 192 9.98 19.98 -0.92
CA LEU A 192 10.47 19.93 0.45
C LEU A 192 11.99 20.18 0.44
N ILE A 193 12.39 21.34 0.91
CA ILE A 193 13.81 21.72 0.99
C ILE A 193 14.32 21.36 2.39
N PRO A 194 15.35 20.50 2.51
CA PRO A 194 15.98 20.22 3.79
C PRO A 194 16.91 21.35 4.21
N THR A 195 16.95 21.65 5.51
CA THR A 195 17.87 22.64 6.07
C THR A 195 18.87 21.98 7.01
N ASN A 196 20.01 22.63 7.19
CA ASN A 196 20.87 22.35 8.33
C ASN A 196 20.16 22.81 9.62
N SER A 197 20.59 22.28 10.77
CA SER A 197 19.97 22.48 12.10
C SER A 197 19.55 23.93 12.36
#